data_AF-A0A959W6G7-F1
#
_entry.id   AF-A0A959W6G7-F1
#
_cell.length_a   1.000
_cell.length_b   1.000
_cell.length_c   1.000
_cell.angle_alpha   90.00
_cell.angle_beta   90.00
_cell.angle_gamma   90.00
#
_symmetry.space_group_name_H-M   'P 1'
#
loop_
_entity.id
_entity.type
_entity.pdbx_description
1 polymer ?
#
loop_
_entity_poly.entity_id
_entity_poly.type
_entity_poly.pdbx_seq_one_letter_code
_entity_poly.pdbx_strand_id
1 'polypeptide(L)'
;MASVLKKSPLGAAAAVVLLLGLLALLVLSSPQGDPGSSPTGTNSGGPGPAGVGPFVKSESASSPFPPLPRNLSAGLTYHQMAGQRIVAGFEGTTVPSVIRRRIRAGLIGGVILFADNLGSRKQIQRLTSSLERIARPDGLRRYPLLIMVDQEGGLVKRLSGAPNASAEQMGARGAAYSQRQGTLTGRNLKNAGINVDLAPVLDVARPGGVIADTDRGFGSTVKKVNATAIPFARALQRTGVAATAKHFPGLGAAGENTDFAVQRIRLSRAALRKVDMAPYGPFIAARGKLVMVGSAIYPA
;
A
#
# COMPACT_ATOMS: atom_id res chain seq x y z
N MET A 1 -27.73 54.26 -15.35
CA MET A 1 -28.42 53.47 -14.31
C MET A 1 -27.47 52.34 -13.89
N ALA A 2 -26.51 52.58 -12.99
CA ALA A 2 -26.63 52.39 -11.53
C ALA A 2 -27.15 50.98 -11.18
N SER A 3 -26.26 50.02 -10.90
CA SER A 3 -25.71 49.70 -9.56
C SER A 3 -26.73 49.02 -8.64
N VAL A 4 -26.54 47.73 -8.35
CA VAL A 4 -26.55 47.21 -6.97
C VAL A 4 -25.55 46.06 -6.86
N LEU A 5 -24.37 46.40 -6.37
CA LEU A 5 -23.45 45.52 -5.65
C LEU A 5 -24.05 45.18 -4.28
N LYS A 6 -24.03 43.91 -3.87
CA LYS A 6 -24.04 43.54 -2.44
C LYS A 6 -22.66 43.00 -2.06
N LYS A 7 -21.94 43.78 -1.25
CA LYS A 7 -20.73 43.40 -0.50
C LYS A 7 -21.15 42.71 0.80
N SER A 8 -20.64 41.49 1.06
CA SER A 8 -19.64 41.13 2.11
C SER A 8 -20.27 40.81 3.49
N PRO A 9 -19.66 39.99 4.40
CA PRO A 9 -18.22 39.89 4.61
C PRO A 9 -17.61 38.48 4.76
N LEU A 10 -16.27 38.52 4.69
CA LEU A 10 -15.30 37.46 4.92
C LEU A 10 -15.45 36.76 6.28
N GLY A 11 -15.17 35.46 6.28
CA GLY A 11 -14.88 34.66 7.47
C GLY A 11 -13.95 33.50 7.11
N ALA A 12 -12.65 33.76 7.21
CA ALA A 12 -11.51 32.85 7.44
C ALA A 12 -11.55 31.36 7.00
N ALA A 13 -10.53 31.02 6.21
CA ALA A 13 -9.68 29.83 6.34
C ALA A 13 -10.26 28.42 6.10
N ALA A 14 -9.89 27.82 4.97
CA ALA A 14 -9.21 26.51 4.93
C ALA A 14 -8.69 26.25 3.52
N ALA A 15 -7.44 26.64 3.27
CA ALA A 15 -6.67 26.07 2.18
C ALA A 15 -6.43 24.59 2.53
N VAL A 16 -7.09 23.67 1.81
CA VAL A 16 -6.76 22.24 1.90
C VAL A 16 -5.48 22.03 1.07
N VAL A 17 -4.35 22.40 1.68
CA VAL A 17 -3.05 21.85 1.34
C VAL A 17 -2.98 20.51 2.06
N LEU A 18 -2.87 19.42 1.30
CA LEU A 18 -2.56 18.13 1.90
C LEU A 18 -1.50 17.41 1.10
N LEU A 19 -0.30 17.91 1.33
CA LEU A 19 0.94 17.20 1.16
C LEU A 19 1.54 17.00 2.56
N LEU A 20 1.85 15.74 2.89
CA LEU A 20 3.05 15.25 3.58
C LEU A 20 2.72 13.88 4.19
N GLY A 21 3.23 12.83 3.54
CA GLY A 21 3.32 11.51 4.15
C GLY A 21 4.36 11.54 5.27
N LEU A 22 3.99 11.06 6.45
CA LEU A 22 4.94 10.94 7.55
C LEU A 22 5.85 9.73 7.30
N LEU A 23 7.08 10.02 6.89
CA LEU A 23 8.17 9.04 6.83
C LEU A 23 8.78 8.93 8.23
N ALA A 24 8.78 7.73 8.83
CA ALA A 24 9.62 7.48 10.00
C ALA A 24 11.11 7.51 9.56
N LEU A 25 11.80 8.63 9.85
CA LEU A 25 13.25 8.72 9.70
C LEU A 25 13.93 7.93 10.84
N LEU A 26 14.54 6.80 10.49
CA LEU A 26 15.52 6.13 11.35
C LEU A 26 16.88 6.82 11.14
N VAL A 27 17.26 7.69 12.07
CA VAL A 27 18.65 8.17 12.22
C VAL A 27 19.42 7.07 12.94
N LEU A 28 20.29 6.35 12.23
CA LEU A 28 21.26 5.45 12.87
C LEU A 28 22.53 6.25 13.19
N SER A 29 22.72 6.57 14.46
CA SER A 29 24.04 6.92 15.02
C SER A 29 24.86 5.65 15.18
N SER A 30 26.12 5.67 14.75
CA SER A 30 27.06 4.55 14.87
C SER A 30 27.43 4.28 16.34
N PRO A 31 27.62 3.01 16.76
CA PRO A 31 28.13 2.69 18.09
C PRO A 31 29.66 2.73 18.10
N GLN A 32 30.25 3.41 19.08
CA GLN A 32 31.63 3.13 19.51
C GLN A 32 31.55 2.09 20.64
N GLY A 33 32.39 1.05 20.54
CA GLY A 33 32.70 0.11 21.63
C GLY A 33 33.43 0.83 22.78
N ASP A 34 33.75 0.20 23.90
CA ASP A 34 33.99 -1.21 24.17
C ASP A 34 33.95 -1.45 25.71
N PRO A 35 34.47 -2.54 26.33
CA PRO A 35 33.71 -3.42 27.21
C PRO A 35 34.07 -3.28 28.71
N GLY A 36 33.26 -3.89 29.59
CA GLY A 36 33.77 -4.25 30.91
C GLY A 36 32.74 -4.65 31.96
N SER A 37 33.05 -5.77 32.62
CA SER A 37 32.63 -6.22 33.95
C SER A 37 31.28 -6.96 34.12
N SER A 38 31.41 -8.27 34.28
CA SER A 38 30.47 -9.14 35.00
C SER A 38 30.37 -8.74 36.48
N PRO A 39 29.23 -9.04 37.13
CA PRO A 39 29.34 -9.92 38.29
C PRO A 39 28.26 -11.01 38.36
N THR A 40 28.68 -12.02 39.11
CA THR A 40 28.04 -13.25 39.59
C THR A 40 26.72 -13.08 40.37
N GLY A 41 25.80 -14.03 40.16
CA GLY A 41 25.02 -14.70 41.20
C GLY A 41 23.77 -14.00 41.75
N THR A 42 22.58 -14.58 41.55
CA THR A 42 21.96 -15.52 42.51
C THR A 42 20.64 -16.08 41.94
N ASN A 43 20.45 -17.38 42.12
CA ASN A 43 19.21 -18.11 41.87
C ASN A 43 18.15 -17.74 42.91
N SER A 44 16.93 -17.45 42.46
CA SER A 44 15.71 -17.64 43.26
C SER A 44 14.55 -17.99 42.33
N GLY A 45 14.06 -19.20 42.47
CA GLY A 45 13.00 -19.78 41.65
C GLY A 45 11.65 -19.07 41.80
N GLY A 46 10.99 -18.88 40.66
CA GLY A 46 9.58 -18.50 40.54
C GLY A 46 8.85 -19.51 39.65
N PRO A 47 7.53 -19.69 39.82
CA PRO A 47 6.77 -20.80 39.25
C PRO A 47 6.65 -20.68 37.72
N GLY A 48 6.88 -21.79 37.02
CA GLY A 48 6.82 -21.85 35.56
C GLY A 48 5.41 -21.62 35.02
N PRO A 49 5.26 -21.01 33.81
CA PRO A 49 3.95 -20.81 33.22
C PRO A 49 3.37 -22.13 32.70
N ALA A 50 2.05 -22.25 32.89
CA ALA A 50 1.22 -23.38 32.50
C ALA A 50 1.42 -23.79 31.03
N GLY A 51 1.38 -25.11 30.82
CA GLY A 51 1.63 -25.77 29.53
C GLY A 51 0.80 -25.19 28.38
N VAL A 52 1.49 -24.89 27.30
CA VAL A 52 0.91 -24.58 26.00
C VAL A 52 0.28 -25.86 25.48
N GLY A 53 -1.05 -25.89 25.34
CA GLY A 53 -1.77 -27.00 24.70
C GLY A 53 -1.25 -27.26 23.28
N PRO A 54 -1.40 -28.50 22.76
CA PRO A 54 -0.79 -28.89 21.51
C PRO A 54 -1.28 -27.98 20.36
N PHE A 55 -0.31 -27.43 19.62
CA PHE A 55 -0.57 -26.80 18.33
C PHE A 55 -1.36 -27.79 17.45
N VAL A 56 -2.62 -27.48 17.20
CA VAL A 56 -3.41 -28.17 16.19
C VAL A 56 -2.66 -28.00 14.87
N LYS A 57 -2.15 -29.10 14.31
CA LYS A 57 -1.58 -29.15 12.96
C LYS A 57 -2.67 -28.64 12.00
N SER A 58 -2.51 -27.42 11.51
CA SER A 58 -3.25 -26.94 10.35
C SER A 58 -2.98 -27.92 9.21
N GLU A 59 -4.02 -28.59 8.74
CA GLU A 59 -3.94 -29.37 7.51
C GLU A 59 -3.39 -28.49 6.38
N SER A 60 -2.42 -29.06 5.67
CA SER A 60 -1.68 -28.44 4.58
C SER A 60 -2.62 -28.25 3.38
N ALA A 61 -3.35 -27.13 3.35
CA ALA A 61 -3.89 -26.63 2.10
C ALA A 61 -2.72 -26.30 1.16
N SER A 62 -2.63 -26.99 0.02
CA SER A 62 -1.61 -26.72 -0.99
C SER A 62 -1.66 -25.24 -1.38
N SER A 63 -0.57 -24.51 -1.14
CA SER A 63 -0.50 -23.09 -1.44
C SER A 63 -0.86 -22.84 -2.90
N PRO A 64 -1.81 -21.93 -3.21
CA PRO A 64 -2.13 -21.56 -4.59
C PRO A 64 -1.00 -20.78 -5.27
N PHE A 65 0.07 -20.45 -4.52
CA PHE A 65 1.27 -19.82 -5.03
C PHE A 65 2.32 -20.89 -5.37
N PRO A 66 3.01 -20.75 -6.52
CA PRO A 66 4.16 -21.59 -6.81
C PRO A 66 5.15 -21.51 -5.64
N PRO A 67 5.84 -22.62 -5.30
CA PRO A 67 6.84 -22.61 -4.24
C PRO A 67 7.85 -21.50 -4.52
N LEU A 68 8.16 -20.69 -3.49
CA LEU A 68 9.20 -19.68 -3.63
C LEU A 68 10.48 -20.38 -4.10
N PRO A 69 11.23 -19.82 -5.06
CA PRO A 69 12.49 -20.38 -5.49
C PRO A 69 13.36 -20.65 -4.27
N ARG A 70 13.88 -21.88 -4.13
CA ARG A 70 14.57 -22.35 -2.91
C ARG A 70 15.83 -21.55 -2.53
N ASN A 71 16.23 -20.56 -3.33
CA ASN A 71 17.44 -19.75 -3.18
C ASN A 71 17.22 -18.26 -3.51
N LEU A 72 16.08 -17.67 -3.15
CA LEU A 72 15.83 -16.22 -3.35
C LEU A 72 16.87 -15.32 -2.67
N SER A 73 17.48 -15.81 -1.58
CA SER A 73 18.48 -15.11 -0.77
C SER A 73 19.92 -15.50 -1.09
N ALA A 74 20.16 -16.48 -1.97
CA ALA A 74 21.50 -16.93 -2.27
C ALA A 74 22.34 -15.78 -2.85
N GLY A 75 23.48 -15.51 -2.21
CA GLY A 75 24.36 -14.40 -2.59
C GLY A 75 23.94 -13.02 -2.09
N LEU A 76 22.93 -12.92 -1.21
CA LEU A 76 22.55 -11.66 -0.55
C LEU A 76 23.02 -11.62 0.90
N THR A 77 23.46 -10.45 1.36
CA THR A 77 23.73 -10.19 2.78
C THR A 77 22.43 -10.03 3.57
N TYR A 78 22.47 -10.15 4.90
CA TYR A 78 21.32 -9.87 5.77
C TYR A 78 20.77 -8.45 5.57
N HIS A 79 21.63 -7.46 5.38
CA HIS A 79 21.21 -6.09 5.08
C HIS A 79 20.49 -5.97 3.74
N GLN A 80 20.92 -6.69 2.70
CA GLN A 80 20.26 -6.68 1.40
C GLN A 80 18.90 -7.37 1.47
N MET A 81 18.81 -8.50 2.19
CA MET A 81 17.54 -9.17 2.46
C MET A 81 16.58 -8.26 3.23
N ALA A 82 17.05 -7.58 4.28
CA ALA A 82 16.25 -6.60 5.01
C ALA A 82 15.81 -5.45 4.08
N GLY A 83 16.72 -4.96 3.23
CA GLY A 83 16.44 -3.92 2.25
C GLY A 83 15.29 -4.25 1.29
N GLN A 84 15.12 -5.53 0.93
CA GLN A 84 14.00 -5.96 0.07
C GLN A 84 12.62 -5.88 0.76
N ARG A 85 12.56 -5.55 2.05
CA ARG A 85 11.33 -5.30 2.81
C ARG A 85 11.06 -3.80 3.00
N ILE A 86 11.92 -2.94 2.46
CA ILE A 86 11.84 -1.49 2.63
C ILE A 86 11.41 -0.86 1.30
N VAL A 87 10.36 -0.06 1.38
CA VAL A 87 9.91 0.87 0.34
C VAL A 87 10.11 2.29 0.86
N ALA A 88 10.70 3.17 0.06
CA ALA A 88 10.97 4.55 0.46
C ALA A 88 10.23 5.56 -0.42
N GLY A 89 9.68 6.61 0.19
CA GLY A 89 9.31 7.83 -0.53
C GLY A 89 10.51 8.78 -0.67
N PHE A 90 10.37 9.79 -1.52
CA PHE A 90 11.29 10.92 -1.59
C PHE A 90 10.61 12.15 -2.21
N GLU A 91 11.19 13.32 -2.02
CA GLU A 91 10.67 14.58 -2.56
C GLU A 91 11.28 14.94 -3.92
N GLY A 92 10.54 15.72 -4.70
CA GLY A 92 10.98 16.26 -5.99
C GLY A 92 10.93 15.26 -7.15
N THR A 93 11.34 15.74 -8.33
CA THR A 93 11.17 15.01 -9.61
C THR A 93 12.43 14.33 -10.12
N THR A 94 13.49 14.26 -9.29
CA THR A 94 14.75 13.58 -9.60
C THR A 94 15.17 12.68 -8.45
N VAL A 95 15.86 11.58 -8.73
CA VAL A 95 16.24 10.60 -7.69
C VAL A 95 17.32 11.20 -6.79
N PRO A 96 17.05 11.41 -5.48
CA PRO A 96 18.06 11.95 -4.56
C PRO A 96 19.26 11.01 -4.43
N SER A 97 20.44 11.59 -4.15
CA SER A 97 21.69 10.83 -4.07
C SER A 97 21.63 9.72 -3.00
N VAL A 98 20.96 9.97 -1.87
CA VAL A 98 20.78 8.99 -0.79
C VAL A 98 19.92 7.79 -1.22
N ILE A 99 18.81 8.04 -1.92
CA ILE A 99 17.94 6.98 -2.47
C ILE A 99 18.72 6.16 -3.50
N ARG A 100 19.44 6.84 -4.41
CA ARG A 100 20.28 6.18 -5.42
C ARG A 100 21.32 5.27 -4.79
N ARG A 101 22.05 5.73 -3.76
CA ARG A 101 23.05 4.92 -3.05
C ARG A 101 22.43 3.70 -2.37
N ARG A 102 21.30 3.87 -1.68
CA ARG A 102 20.62 2.77 -1.00
C ARG A 102 20.04 1.72 -1.96
N ILE A 103 19.46 2.15 -3.08
CA ILE A 103 19.02 1.21 -4.14
C ILE A 103 20.22 0.45 -4.70
N ARG A 104 21.33 1.16 -5.00
CA ARG A 104 22.55 0.54 -5.54
C ARG A 104 23.17 -0.49 -4.60
N ALA A 105 23.10 -0.25 -3.29
CA ALA A 105 23.58 -1.19 -2.27
C ALA A 105 22.61 -2.37 -2.00
N GLY A 106 21.40 -2.38 -2.60
CA GLY A 106 20.37 -3.37 -2.34
C GLY A 106 19.64 -3.18 -1.00
N LEU A 107 19.76 -2.00 -0.38
CA LEU A 107 19.17 -1.67 0.92
C LEU A 107 17.73 -1.13 0.83
N ILE A 108 17.19 -1.02 -0.39
CA ILE A 108 15.81 -0.65 -0.68
C ILE A 108 15.29 -1.60 -1.78
N GLY A 109 14.09 -2.13 -1.59
CA GLY A 109 13.38 -3.01 -2.52
C GLY A 109 12.42 -2.26 -3.45
N GLY A 110 11.99 -1.07 -3.05
CA GLY A 110 11.09 -0.24 -3.84
C GLY A 110 11.04 1.22 -3.46
N VAL A 111 10.37 2.01 -4.29
CA VAL A 111 10.02 3.39 -4.01
C VAL A 111 8.53 3.62 -4.24
N ILE A 112 7.95 4.53 -3.46
CA ILE A 112 6.59 5.02 -3.66
C ILE A 112 6.64 6.47 -4.17
N LEU A 113 5.88 6.75 -5.21
CA LEU A 113 5.80 8.06 -5.84
C LEU A 113 4.52 8.78 -5.40
N PHE A 114 4.67 10.02 -4.93
CA PHE A 114 3.60 10.94 -4.55
C PHE A 114 3.48 12.08 -5.55
N ALA A 115 2.53 13.00 -5.31
CA ALA A 115 2.24 14.12 -6.20
C ALA A 115 3.49 14.92 -6.62
N ASP A 116 4.38 15.20 -5.67
CA ASP A 116 5.62 15.96 -5.89
C ASP A 116 6.62 15.28 -6.84
N ASN A 117 6.50 13.96 -7.02
CA ASN A 117 7.33 13.22 -7.95
C ASN A 117 6.76 13.27 -9.39
N LEU A 118 5.50 13.66 -9.55
CA LEU A 118 4.69 13.40 -10.75
C LEU A 118 4.37 14.69 -11.51
N GLY A 119 5.35 15.17 -12.26
CA GLY A 119 5.18 16.29 -13.21
C GLY A 119 4.59 15.86 -14.56
N SER A 120 5.09 16.43 -15.65
CA SER A 120 4.71 16.02 -17.01
C SER A 120 5.02 14.54 -17.27
N ARG A 121 4.32 13.94 -18.24
CA ARG A 121 4.55 12.54 -18.64
C ARG A 121 6.02 12.23 -18.93
N LYS A 122 6.71 13.17 -19.60
CA LYS A 122 8.14 13.07 -19.92
C LYS A 122 9.01 13.11 -18.65
N GLN A 123 8.68 13.94 -17.67
CA GLN A 123 9.39 13.96 -16.38
C GLN A 123 9.19 12.65 -15.61
N ILE A 124 7.96 12.13 -15.56
CA ILE A 124 7.66 10.85 -14.89
C ILE A 124 8.48 9.72 -15.51
N GLN A 125 8.47 9.59 -16.85
CA GLN A 125 9.25 8.57 -17.55
C GLN A 125 10.75 8.72 -17.32
N ARG A 126 11.29 9.95 -17.32
CA ARG A 126 12.70 10.18 -16.99
C ARG A 126 13.03 9.75 -15.56
N LEU A 127 12.13 10.03 -14.61
CA LEU A 127 12.31 9.66 -13.21
C LEU A 127 12.29 8.13 -13.04
N THR A 128 11.27 7.46 -13.54
CA THR A 128 11.13 6.00 -13.43
C THR A 128 12.24 5.26 -14.16
N SER A 129 12.61 5.67 -15.38
CA SER A 129 13.76 5.08 -16.07
C SER A 129 15.09 5.36 -15.34
N SER A 130 15.22 6.49 -14.63
CA SER A 130 16.40 6.78 -13.81
C SER A 130 16.49 5.93 -12.55
N LEU A 131 15.36 5.46 -12.02
CA LEU A 131 15.28 4.50 -10.92
C LEU A 131 15.61 3.09 -11.41
N GLU A 132 15.01 2.66 -12.52
CA GLU A 132 15.21 1.34 -13.12
C GLU A 132 16.68 1.10 -13.54
N ARG A 133 17.37 2.12 -14.06
CA ARG A 133 18.79 2.01 -14.48
C ARG A 133 19.80 1.98 -13.33
N ILE A 134 19.38 2.09 -12.07
CA ILE A 134 20.32 2.02 -10.94
C ILE A 134 20.81 0.58 -10.83
N ALA A 135 22.10 0.35 -11.09
CA ALA A 135 22.72 -0.96 -10.92
C ALA A 135 22.50 -1.49 -9.50
N ARG A 136 22.07 -2.75 -9.37
CA ARG A 136 21.82 -3.45 -8.10
C ARG A 136 22.77 -4.65 -7.97
N PRO A 137 22.98 -5.19 -6.75
CA PRO A 137 23.75 -6.41 -6.52
C PRO A 137 23.27 -7.56 -7.40
N ASP A 138 24.18 -8.46 -7.78
CA ASP A 138 23.94 -9.49 -8.80
C ASP A 138 22.74 -10.38 -8.48
N GLY A 139 22.60 -10.80 -7.22
CA GLY A 139 21.45 -11.58 -6.74
C GLY A 139 20.09 -10.85 -6.86
N LEU A 140 20.09 -9.53 -7.05
CA LEU A 140 18.90 -8.69 -7.22
C LEU A 140 18.64 -8.25 -8.65
N ARG A 141 19.61 -8.40 -9.59
CA ARG A 141 19.47 -7.86 -10.96
C ARG A 141 18.29 -8.45 -11.74
N ARG A 142 17.89 -9.69 -11.44
CA ARG A 142 16.72 -10.35 -12.07
C ARG A 142 15.37 -9.87 -11.52
N TYR A 143 15.36 -9.09 -10.44
CA TYR A 143 14.14 -8.60 -9.81
C TYR A 143 14.02 -7.08 -10.03
N PRO A 144 12.92 -6.61 -10.63
CA PRO A 144 12.72 -5.18 -10.81
C PRO A 144 12.64 -4.48 -9.45
N LEU A 145 13.11 -3.24 -9.39
CA LEU A 145 12.77 -2.33 -8.29
C LEU A 145 11.25 -2.12 -8.31
N LEU A 146 10.59 -2.21 -7.15
CA LEU A 146 9.17 -1.85 -7.08
C LEU A 146 9.06 -0.32 -7.21
N ILE A 147 8.28 0.15 -8.17
CA ILE A 147 7.96 1.56 -8.36
C ILE A 147 6.45 1.66 -8.20
N MET A 148 6.04 2.23 -7.08
CA MET A 148 4.68 2.16 -6.54
C MET A 148 3.99 3.53 -6.62
N VAL A 149 2.67 3.52 -6.77
CA VAL A 149 1.84 4.73 -6.72
C VAL A 149 0.44 4.39 -6.20
N ASP A 150 -0.29 5.37 -5.67
CA ASP A 150 -1.73 5.27 -5.44
C ASP A 150 -2.52 5.78 -6.66
N GLN A 151 -3.03 4.89 -7.50
CA GLN A 151 -3.84 5.24 -8.69
C GLN A 151 -5.24 4.60 -8.61
N GLU A 152 -5.94 4.82 -7.50
CA GLU A 152 -7.29 4.27 -7.26
C GLU A 152 -8.35 4.84 -8.22
N GLY A 153 -8.24 6.13 -8.53
CA GLY A 153 -9.28 6.92 -9.19
C GLY A 153 -10.00 7.87 -8.24
N GLY A 154 -10.89 8.69 -8.80
CA GLY A 154 -11.56 9.73 -8.03
C GLY A 154 -10.56 10.65 -7.31
N LEU A 155 -10.74 10.81 -6.00
CA LEU A 155 -9.91 11.67 -5.14
C LEU A 155 -8.49 11.15 -4.93
N VAL A 156 -8.27 9.84 -5.03
CA VAL A 156 -6.93 9.22 -4.87
C VAL A 156 -6.39 8.83 -6.23
N LYS A 157 -5.87 9.83 -6.93
CA LYS A 157 -5.34 9.72 -8.28
C LYS A 157 -4.13 10.61 -8.43
N ARG A 158 -3.01 10.04 -8.85
CA ARG A 158 -1.71 10.74 -8.87
C ARG A 158 -1.25 11.06 -10.29
N LEU A 159 -1.53 10.19 -11.25
CA LEU A 159 -1.25 10.42 -12.66
C LEU A 159 -2.52 10.85 -13.40
N SER A 160 -2.34 11.74 -14.38
CA SER A 160 -3.38 11.97 -15.40
C SER A 160 -3.65 10.70 -16.21
N GLY A 161 -4.83 10.62 -16.83
CA GLY A 161 -5.30 9.41 -17.53
C GLY A 161 -6.04 8.44 -16.61
N ALA A 162 -6.14 7.17 -16.98
CA ALA A 162 -6.96 6.19 -16.26
C ALA A 162 -6.46 5.91 -14.81
N PRO A 163 -7.38 5.53 -13.90
CA PRO A 163 -8.80 5.28 -14.11
C PRO A 163 -9.62 6.57 -14.28
N ASN A 164 -10.71 6.48 -15.02
CA ASN A 164 -11.56 7.61 -15.43
C ASN A 164 -12.81 7.78 -14.55
N ALA A 165 -12.86 7.07 -13.41
CA ALA A 165 -13.97 7.04 -12.48
C ALA A 165 -13.43 6.79 -11.07
N SER A 166 -14.18 7.16 -10.03
CA SER A 166 -13.93 6.72 -8.66
C SER A 166 -14.21 5.22 -8.50
N ALA A 167 -13.77 4.64 -7.39
CA ALA A 167 -14.08 3.23 -7.08
C ALA A 167 -15.58 3.01 -6.91
N GLU A 168 -16.29 3.95 -6.28
CA GLU A 168 -17.75 3.94 -6.17
C GLU A 168 -18.40 3.88 -7.56
N GLN A 169 -18.01 4.78 -8.47
CA GLN A 169 -18.57 4.85 -9.81
C GLN A 169 -18.26 3.59 -10.64
N MET A 170 -17.05 3.04 -10.48
CA MET A 170 -16.68 1.75 -11.09
C MET A 170 -17.55 0.61 -10.54
N GLY A 171 -17.76 0.61 -9.23
CA GLY A 171 -18.69 -0.26 -8.53
C GLY A 171 -20.10 -0.19 -9.10
N ALA A 172 -20.69 1.01 -9.14
CA ALA A 172 -22.04 1.27 -9.64
C ALA A 172 -22.23 0.75 -11.08
N ARG A 173 -21.26 1.04 -11.97
CA ARG A 173 -21.28 0.61 -13.39
C ARG A 173 -20.99 -0.88 -13.61
N GLY A 174 -20.51 -1.59 -12.58
CA GLY A 174 -20.39 -3.03 -12.57
C GLY A 174 -19.06 -3.59 -13.11
N ALA A 175 -19.01 -4.92 -13.18
CA ALA A 175 -17.79 -5.72 -13.38
C ALA A 175 -17.08 -5.41 -14.70
N ALA A 176 -17.82 -5.35 -15.81
CA ALA A 176 -17.25 -5.11 -17.14
C ALA A 176 -16.58 -3.73 -17.23
N TYR A 177 -17.21 -2.70 -16.66
CA TYR A 177 -16.64 -1.36 -16.59
C TYR A 177 -15.39 -1.33 -15.71
N SER A 178 -15.45 -1.95 -14.52
CA SER A 178 -14.31 -2.05 -13.59
C SER A 178 -13.11 -2.77 -14.24
N GLN A 179 -13.34 -3.87 -14.95
CA GLN A 179 -12.31 -4.59 -15.71
C GLN A 179 -11.68 -3.71 -16.80
N ARG A 180 -12.49 -2.94 -17.53
CA ARG A 180 -11.99 -2.00 -18.54
C ARG A 180 -11.12 -0.92 -17.89
N GLN A 181 -11.55 -0.34 -16.78
CA GLN A 181 -10.76 0.65 -16.05
C GLN A 181 -9.45 0.07 -15.52
N GLY A 182 -9.43 -1.16 -15.01
CA GLY A 182 -8.19 -1.84 -14.60
C GLY A 182 -7.20 -2.00 -15.75
N THR A 183 -7.69 -2.37 -16.94
CA THR A 183 -6.85 -2.48 -18.15
C THR A 183 -6.27 -1.13 -18.57
N LEU A 184 -7.10 -0.08 -18.58
CA LEU A 184 -6.66 1.27 -18.96
C LEU A 184 -5.65 1.83 -17.94
N THR A 185 -5.91 1.64 -16.65
CA THR A 185 -5.03 2.07 -15.56
C THR A 185 -3.69 1.36 -15.66
N GLY A 186 -3.69 0.04 -15.83
CA GLY A 186 -2.46 -0.73 -15.98
C GLY A 186 -1.63 -0.35 -17.20
N ARG A 187 -2.26 0.02 -18.32
CA ARG A 187 -1.54 0.56 -19.49
C ARG A 187 -0.97 1.94 -19.20
N ASN A 188 -1.74 2.81 -18.55
CA ASN A 188 -1.30 4.14 -18.16
C ASN A 188 -0.05 4.09 -17.27
N LEU A 189 -0.09 3.26 -16.21
CA LEU A 189 1.01 3.10 -15.27
C LEU A 189 2.23 2.43 -15.90
N LYS A 190 2.04 1.35 -16.67
CA LYS A 190 3.14 0.67 -17.36
C LYS A 190 3.89 1.63 -18.29
N ASN A 191 3.14 2.42 -19.08
CA ASN A 191 3.73 3.39 -19.99
C ASN A 191 4.44 4.55 -19.25
N ALA A 192 4.26 4.67 -17.93
CA ALA A 192 4.96 5.63 -17.07
C ALA A 192 6.18 5.02 -16.37
N GLY A 193 6.45 3.71 -16.54
CA GLY A 193 7.50 3.00 -15.82
C GLY A 193 7.13 2.64 -14.37
N ILE A 194 5.82 2.58 -14.07
CA ILE A 194 5.30 2.19 -12.75
C ILE A 194 4.84 0.74 -12.84
N ASN A 195 5.22 -0.09 -11.87
CA ASN A 195 4.99 -1.53 -11.90
C ASN A 195 4.19 -2.06 -10.70
N VAL A 196 3.80 -1.19 -9.76
CA VAL A 196 2.87 -1.51 -8.68
C VAL A 196 1.86 -0.37 -8.54
N ASP A 197 0.58 -0.73 -8.46
CA ASP A 197 -0.49 0.17 -8.05
C ASP A 197 -0.97 -0.24 -6.66
N LEU A 198 -1.14 0.75 -5.80
CA LEU A 198 -1.71 0.60 -4.48
C LEU A 198 -3.24 0.62 -4.55
N ALA A 199 -3.78 -0.21 -5.43
CA ALA A 199 -5.21 -0.37 -5.68
C ALA A 199 -5.49 -1.83 -6.11
N PRO A 200 -6.70 -2.36 -5.90
CA PRO A 200 -7.92 -1.67 -5.46
C PRO A 200 -8.11 -1.61 -3.94
N VAL A 201 -8.95 -0.67 -3.51
CA VAL A 201 -9.57 -0.67 -2.18
C VAL A 201 -10.61 -1.80 -2.10
N LEU A 202 -10.41 -2.75 -1.20
CA LEU A 202 -11.34 -3.85 -0.92
C LEU A 202 -12.21 -3.59 0.32
N ASP A 203 -12.04 -2.45 0.97
CA ASP A 203 -12.84 -2.07 2.13
C ASP A 203 -14.34 -2.01 1.77
N VAL A 204 -15.16 -2.72 2.54
CA VAL A 204 -16.62 -2.70 2.36
C VAL A 204 -17.16 -1.39 2.93
N ALA A 205 -17.63 -0.52 2.05
CA ALA A 205 -18.08 0.82 2.40
C ALA A 205 -19.30 0.78 3.32
N ARG A 206 -19.35 1.70 4.29
CA ARG A 206 -20.47 1.86 5.23
C ARG A 206 -20.92 3.32 5.26
N PRO A 207 -22.21 3.63 5.45
CA PRO A 207 -22.67 5.00 5.64
C PRO A 207 -21.92 5.69 6.78
N GLY A 208 -21.46 6.92 6.54
CA GLY A 208 -20.68 7.73 7.51
C GLY A 208 -19.25 7.22 7.75
N GLY A 209 -18.79 6.26 6.95
CA GLY A 209 -17.39 5.82 6.96
C GLY A 209 -16.60 6.52 5.86
N VAL A 210 -15.34 6.84 6.14
CA VAL A 210 -14.47 7.62 5.23
C VAL A 210 -14.35 7.00 3.84
N ILE A 211 -14.40 5.67 3.73
CA ILE A 211 -14.34 4.96 2.43
C ILE A 211 -15.57 5.25 1.56
N ALA A 212 -16.76 5.37 2.17
CA ALA A 212 -17.97 5.74 1.46
C ALA A 212 -17.95 7.23 1.12
N ASP A 213 -17.63 8.08 2.11
CA ASP A 213 -17.73 9.54 1.99
C ASP A 213 -16.68 10.14 1.02
N THR A 214 -15.67 9.36 0.63
CA THR A 214 -14.64 9.75 -0.34
C THR A 214 -14.71 8.98 -1.66
N ASP A 215 -15.80 8.23 -1.91
CA ASP A 215 -16.02 7.42 -3.12
C ASP A 215 -14.92 6.39 -3.42
N ARG A 216 -14.18 5.97 -2.39
CA ARG A 216 -13.05 5.02 -2.49
C ARG A 216 -13.48 3.56 -2.43
N GLY A 217 -14.71 3.27 -2.00
CA GLY A 217 -15.24 1.92 -1.93
C GLY A 217 -15.91 1.45 -3.23
N PHE A 218 -15.58 0.25 -3.70
CA PHE A 218 -16.25 -0.38 -4.87
C PHE A 218 -17.70 -0.83 -4.61
N GLY A 219 -18.14 -0.80 -3.35
CA GLY A 219 -19.50 -1.11 -2.94
C GLY A 219 -19.65 -1.32 -1.43
N SER A 220 -20.90 -1.36 -0.98
CA SER A 220 -21.26 -1.52 0.44
C SER A 220 -21.57 -2.96 0.86
N THR A 221 -21.31 -3.94 -0.01
CA THR A 221 -21.45 -5.37 0.32
C THR A 221 -20.26 -6.17 -0.19
N VAL A 222 -19.90 -7.24 0.50
CA VAL A 222 -18.83 -8.17 0.10
C VAL A 222 -19.03 -8.67 -1.34
N LYS A 223 -20.27 -9.03 -1.69
CA LYS A 223 -20.63 -9.49 -3.04
C LYS A 223 -20.31 -8.42 -4.09
N LYS A 224 -20.68 -7.16 -3.83
CA LYS A 224 -20.44 -6.06 -4.77
C LYS A 224 -18.95 -5.78 -4.93
N VAL A 225 -18.21 -5.66 -3.83
CA VAL A 225 -16.75 -5.45 -3.85
C VAL A 225 -16.05 -6.56 -4.63
N ASN A 226 -16.36 -7.82 -4.35
CA ASN A 226 -15.76 -8.95 -5.08
C ASN A 226 -16.10 -8.92 -6.58
N ALA A 227 -17.34 -8.57 -6.94
CA ALA A 227 -17.79 -8.54 -8.31
C ALA A 227 -17.14 -7.42 -9.15
N THR A 228 -16.60 -6.36 -8.54
CA THR A 228 -16.10 -5.18 -9.27
C THR A 228 -14.61 -4.90 -9.04
N ALA A 229 -14.13 -4.95 -7.80
CA ALA A 229 -12.73 -4.69 -7.47
C ALA A 229 -11.78 -5.79 -7.97
N ILE A 230 -12.19 -7.07 -7.90
CA ILE A 230 -11.35 -8.19 -8.34
C ILE A 230 -11.16 -8.19 -9.87
N PRO A 231 -12.19 -7.99 -10.71
CA PRO A 231 -11.99 -7.79 -12.15
C PRO A 231 -11.09 -6.61 -12.49
N PHE A 232 -11.18 -5.48 -11.77
CA PHE A 232 -10.24 -4.37 -11.90
C PHE A 232 -8.81 -4.83 -11.61
N ALA A 233 -8.56 -5.46 -10.46
CA ALA A 233 -7.23 -5.92 -10.05
C ALA A 233 -6.63 -6.92 -11.05
N ARG A 234 -7.42 -7.91 -11.49
CA ARG A 234 -6.96 -8.89 -12.49
C ARG A 234 -6.58 -8.23 -13.80
N ALA A 235 -7.36 -7.25 -14.24
CA ALA A 235 -7.10 -6.52 -15.48
C ALA A 235 -5.86 -5.64 -15.41
N LEU A 236 -5.69 -4.93 -14.30
CA LEU A 236 -4.48 -4.19 -13.97
C LEU A 236 -3.24 -5.10 -14.00
N GLN A 237 -3.31 -6.25 -13.32
CA GLN A 237 -2.21 -7.23 -13.28
C GLN A 237 -1.85 -7.80 -14.65
N ARG A 238 -2.82 -8.00 -15.54
CA ARG A 238 -2.55 -8.49 -16.90
C ARG A 238 -1.72 -7.52 -17.75
N THR A 239 -1.60 -6.25 -17.37
CA THR A 239 -0.71 -5.32 -18.08
C THR A 239 0.75 -5.44 -17.60
N GLY A 240 0.99 -6.13 -16.49
CA GLY A 240 2.30 -6.22 -15.83
C GLY A 240 2.45 -5.29 -14.62
N VAL A 241 1.37 -4.66 -14.16
CA VAL A 241 1.36 -3.80 -12.95
C VAL A 241 0.74 -4.59 -11.79
N ALA A 242 1.49 -4.81 -10.71
CA ALA A 242 0.96 -5.54 -9.54
C ALA A 242 -0.16 -4.75 -8.86
N ALA A 243 -1.26 -5.41 -8.53
CA ALA A 243 -2.35 -4.83 -7.74
C ALA A 243 -2.13 -5.09 -6.25
N THR A 244 -2.58 -4.15 -5.43
CA THR A 244 -2.50 -4.21 -3.97
C THR A 244 -3.89 -4.04 -3.36
N ALA A 245 -4.43 -5.12 -2.80
CA ALA A 245 -5.65 -5.05 -2.02
C ALA A 245 -5.42 -4.28 -0.70
N LYS A 246 -6.29 -3.33 -0.37
CA LYS A 246 -6.17 -2.52 0.84
C LYS A 246 -7.52 -2.12 1.45
N HIS A 247 -7.62 -1.85 2.75
CA HIS A 247 -6.56 -1.87 3.78
C HIS A 247 -6.86 -2.96 4.81
N PHE A 248 -6.12 -4.07 4.78
CA PHE A 248 -6.42 -5.25 5.61
C PHE A 248 -6.26 -4.93 7.11
N PRO A 249 -7.14 -5.42 8.01
CA PRO A 249 -8.26 -6.35 7.79
C PRO A 249 -9.55 -5.70 7.25
N GLY A 250 -9.60 -4.37 7.18
CA GLY A 250 -10.60 -3.60 6.45
C GLY A 250 -10.92 -2.29 7.16
N LEU A 251 -10.87 -1.19 6.43
CA LEU A 251 -11.02 0.18 6.93
C LEU A 251 -12.43 0.74 6.75
N GLY A 252 -13.38 -0.06 6.26
CA GLY A 252 -14.71 0.41 5.87
C GLY A 252 -15.58 0.95 7.01
N ALA A 253 -15.21 0.71 8.27
CA ALA A 253 -15.89 1.22 9.46
C ALA A 253 -15.16 2.40 10.13
N ALA A 254 -14.03 2.85 9.56
CA ALA A 254 -13.35 4.05 10.05
C ALA A 254 -14.15 5.30 9.67
N GLY A 255 -14.33 6.22 10.63
CA GLY A 255 -15.03 7.49 10.39
C GLY A 255 -14.15 8.54 9.71
N GLU A 256 -12.83 8.43 9.86
CA GLU A 256 -11.86 9.38 9.30
C GLU A 256 -10.64 8.64 8.71
N ASN A 257 -9.87 9.34 7.88
CA ASN A 257 -8.62 8.83 7.35
C ASN A 257 -7.57 8.62 8.48
N THR A 258 -6.95 7.44 8.48
CA THR A 258 -5.87 7.07 9.41
C THR A 258 -4.62 7.94 9.29
N ASP A 259 -4.48 8.71 8.21
CA ASP A 259 -3.39 9.69 8.06
C ASP A 259 -3.50 10.87 9.03
N PHE A 260 -4.73 11.20 9.48
CA PHE A 260 -5.00 12.37 10.33
C PHE A 260 -5.34 12.01 11.77
N ALA A 261 -5.92 10.82 11.98
CA ALA A 261 -6.34 10.39 13.30
C ALA A 261 -6.26 8.88 13.47
N VAL A 262 -5.88 8.43 14.66
CA VAL A 262 -5.90 7.01 15.03
C VAL A 262 -7.35 6.52 15.03
N GLN A 263 -7.66 5.58 14.13
CA GLN A 263 -8.98 4.96 14.05
C GLN A 263 -9.03 3.70 14.90
N ARG A 264 -10.05 3.57 15.75
CA ARG A 264 -10.33 2.36 16.53
C ARG A 264 -11.59 1.68 15.99
N ILE A 265 -11.41 0.56 15.28
CA ILE A 265 -12.51 -0.23 14.72
C ILE A 265 -12.96 -1.25 15.76
N ARG A 266 -14.11 -0.99 16.39
CA ARG A 266 -14.68 -1.81 17.48
C ARG A 266 -15.60 -2.95 16.99
N LEU A 267 -15.47 -3.34 15.73
CA LEU A 267 -16.18 -4.51 15.21
C LEU A 267 -15.68 -5.78 15.90
N SER A 268 -16.58 -6.72 16.18
CA SER A 268 -16.19 -8.02 16.69
C SER A 268 -15.34 -8.77 15.66
N ARG A 269 -14.50 -9.69 16.12
CA ARG A 269 -13.71 -10.58 15.24
C ARG A 269 -14.59 -11.33 14.23
N ALA A 270 -15.79 -11.75 14.64
CA ALA A 270 -16.76 -12.39 13.77
C ALA A 270 -17.28 -11.45 12.67
N ALA A 271 -17.58 -10.19 13.01
CA ALA A 271 -18.00 -9.18 12.05
C ALA A 271 -16.89 -8.84 11.04
N LEU A 272 -15.65 -8.64 11.52
CA LEU A 272 -14.49 -8.40 10.67
C LEU A 272 -14.28 -9.56 9.69
N ARG A 273 -14.33 -10.82 10.15
CA ARG A 273 -14.17 -11.99 9.28
C ARG A 273 -15.30 -12.11 8.25
N LYS A 274 -16.53 -11.85 8.66
CA LYS A 274 -17.72 -12.00 7.81
C LYS A 274 -17.83 -10.91 6.73
N VAL A 275 -17.34 -9.71 7.00
CA VAL A 275 -17.52 -8.54 6.12
C VAL A 275 -16.18 -7.97 5.64
N ASP A 276 -15.38 -7.42 6.54
CA ASP A 276 -14.20 -6.61 6.18
C ASP A 276 -13.05 -7.43 5.57
N MET A 277 -12.79 -8.61 6.13
CA MET A 277 -11.75 -9.53 5.66
C MET A 277 -12.23 -10.41 4.49
N ALA A 278 -13.53 -10.54 4.32
CA ALA A 278 -14.13 -11.49 3.37
C ALA A 278 -13.68 -11.28 1.90
N PRO A 279 -13.45 -10.03 1.41
CA PRO A 279 -12.96 -9.82 0.04
C PRO A 279 -11.53 -10.29 -0.23
N TYR A 280 -10.69 -10.42 0.80
CA TYR A 280 -9.26 -10.73 0.62
C TYR A 280 -9.02 -12.17 0.18
N GLY A 281 -9.84 -13.13 0.65
CA GLY A 281 -9.75 -14.54 0.21
C GLY A 281 -9.96 -14.70 -1.30
N PRO A 282 -11.06 -14.19 -1.87
CA PRO A 282 -11.29 -14.16 -3.32
C PRO A 282 -10.21 -13.40 -4.10
N PHE A 283 -9.68 -12.29 -3.57
CA PHE A 283 -8.55 -11.59 -4.20
C PHE A 283 -7.29 -12.47 -4.28
N ILE A 284 -6.95 -13.17 -3.20
CA ILE A 284 -5.83 -14.12 -3.14
C ILE A 284 -6.06 -15.28 -4.11
N ALA A 285 -7.26 -15.87 -4.11
CA ALA A 285 -7.63 -16.95 -5.03
C ALA A 285 -7.55 -16.50 -6.50
N ALA A 286 -7.83 -15.22 -6.78
CA ALA A 286 -7.66 -14.60 -8.08
C ALA A 286 -6.20 -14.26 -8.44
N ARG A 287 -5.22 -14.74 -7.65
CA ARG A 287 -3.77 -14.48 -7.79
C ARG A 287 -3.41 -13.01 -7.65
N GLY A 288 -4.09 -12.29 -6.76
CA GLY A 288 -3.70 -10.96 -6.30
C GLY A 288 -2.26 -10.95 -5.78
N LYS A 289 -1.49 -9.90 -6.11
CA LYS A 289 -0.04 -9.88 -5.83
C LYS A 289 0.32 -9.36 -4.44
N LEU A 290 -0.37 -8.31 -3.98
CA LEU A 290 -0.02 -7.62 -2.75
C LEU A 290 -1.26 -7.37 -1.89
N VAL A 291 -1.08 -7.37 -0.58
CA VAL A 291 -2.07 -6.93 0.41
C VAL A 291 -1.39 -5.89 1.28
N MET A 292 -2.02 -4.72 1.43
CA MET A 292 -1.58 -3.67 2.34
C MET A 292 -2.35 -3.79 3.64
N VAL A 293 -1.63 -3.73 4.76
CA VAL A 293 -2.19 -3.70 6.11
C VAL A 293 -2.51 -2.25 6.48
N GLY A 294 -3.73 -2.00 6.97
CA GLY A 294 -4.13 -0.69 7.49
C GLY A 294 -3.56 -0.42 8.89
N SER A 295 -3.50 0.84 9.27
CA SER A 295 -2.91 1.30 10.54
C SER A 295 -3.94 1.54 11.66
N ALA A 296 -5.22 1.20 11.43
CA ALA A 296 -6.25 1.27 12.46
C ALA A 296 -6.02 0.24 13.59
N ILE A 297 -6.54 0.53 14.78
CA ILE A 297 -6.53 -0.38 15.93
C ILE A 297 -7.80 -1.23 15.89
N TYR A 298 -7.65 -2.54 16.02
CA TYR A 298 -8.73 -3.53 16.09
C TYR A 298 -8.63 -4.28 17.43
N PRO A 299 -9.41 -3.92 18.46
CA PRO A 299 -9.27 -4.52 19.80
C PRO A 299 -9.69 -5.99 19.93
N ALA A 300 -10.37 -6.56 18.92
CA ALA A 300 -11.01 -7.88 18.98
C ALA A 300 -10.11 -9.07 18.59
#